data_AF-A0A8J3NUT9-F1
#
_entry.id   AF-A0A8J3NUT9-F1
#
_cell.length_a   1.000
_cell.length_b   1.000
_cell.length_c   1.000
_cell.angle_alpha   90.00
_cell.angle_beta   90.00
_cell.angle_gamma   90.00
#
_symmetry.space_group_name_H-M   'P 1'
#
loop_
_entity.id
_entity.type
_entity.pdbx_description
1 polymer ?
#
loop_
_entity_poly.entity_id
_entity_poly.type
_entity_poly.pdbx_seq_one_letter_code
_entity_poly.pdbx_strand_id
1 'polypeptide(L)'
;MVTEHETPANPVRCPAIAHPEAGLADPADFDALLARLGDPAGVAAAEDFPRGTLQPDGRLDLCKQGLGPLAAARVVQAAVRFPHATHLLLGTNGLGSDGARAVADALAPGHHVQTVYLGCNRIDADGAGALADRLAADATVRALWLKRNPIGDEGVARLCAALAANTTLRTLDLVNTGLTRHGLQALAEVLAHRQTPLERLFLGGNGLRPDAVPALSAIVRDGRVRELYLAANHLGDDGAAALGEAVEGLPMTLGLGGNGLTPAGVAALAARLGAWTALDLARPPSERALGALPNTVGDAGAAALAAVLPASRLRRLDLRFTGITGRGAKLLLAALNDDMPLRYLGINHGVPRRLRRLAAATLGPAEQPHPDISAIASVYR
;
A
#
# COMPACT_ATOMS: atom_id res chain seq x y z
N MET A 1 8.30 19.53 38.58
CA MET A 1 8.86 18.98 37.33
C MET A 1 8.42 17.53 37.28
N VAL A 2 7.28 17.28 36.63
CA VAL A 2 6.77 15.92 36.43
C VAL A 2 7.54 15.38 35.24
N THR A 3 8.39 14.40 35.49
CA THR A 3 9.10 13.67 34.45
C THR A 3 8.06 12.94 33.60
N GLU A 4 7.90 13.39 32.35
CA GLU A 4 7.17 12.64 31.33
C GLU A 4 7.80 11.26 31.21
N HIS A 5 7.09 10.24 31.64
CA HIS A 5 7.39 8.88 31.24
C HIS A 5 7.08 8.75 29.75
N GLU A 6 8.11 8.96 28.92
CA GLU A 6 8.13 8.42 27.56
C GLU A 6 7.77 6.93 27.66
N THR A 7 6.54 6.62 27.27
CA THR A 7 6.10 5.24 27.15
C THR A 7 6.96 4.63 26.05
N PRO A 8 7.75 3.58 26.29
CA PRO A 8 8.62 3.03 25.26
C PRO A 8 7.74 2.62 24.09
N ALA A 9 7.95 3.29 22.97
CA ALA A 9 7.26 3.07 21.71
C ALA A 9 7.30 1.58 21.42
N ASN A 10 6.13 0.92 21.35
CA ASN A 10 6.10 -0.43 20.85
C ASN A 10 6.45 -0.32 19.36
N PRO A 11 7.68 -0.69 18.91
CA PRO A 11 8.00 -0.57 17.50
C PRO A 11 7.00 -1.45 16.75
N VAL A 12 6.52 -0.98 15.61
CA VAL A 12 5.69 -1.79 14.74
C VAL A 12 6.56 -2.95 14.27
N ARG A 13 6.55 -4.06 15.02
CA ARG A 13 7.42 -5.21 14.74
C ARG A 13 6.87 -5.86 13.49
N CYS A 14 7.61 -5.79 12.38
CA CYS A 14 7.46 -6.77 11.32
C CYS A 14 7.55 -8.15 11.99
N PRO A 15 6.54 -9.03 11.88
CA PRO A 15 6.62 -10.35 12.47
C PRO A 15 7.82 -11.07 11.85
N ALA A 16 8.95 -11.08 12.53
CA ALA A 16 10.09 -11.87 12.15
C ALA A 16 9.61 -13.32 12.24
N ILE A 17 9.50 -13.98 11.09
CA ILE A 17 9.23 -15.41 11.09
C ILE A 17 10.50 -16.03 11.72
N ALA A 18 10.37 -16.64 12.91
CA ALA A 18 11.52 -17.03 13.73
C ALA A 18 12.43 -18.10 13.08
N HIS A 19 11.94 -18.81 12.07
CA HIS A 19 12.65 -19.89 11.38
C HIS A 19 12.56 -19.71 9.85
N PRO A 20 13.65 -19.37 9.13
CA PRO A 20 13.67 -19.12 7.67
C PRO A 20 13.40 -20.35 6.82
N GLU A 21 13.93 -21.48 7.24
CA GLU A 21 13.93 -22.72 6.45
C GLU A 21 12.82 -23.68 6.88
N ALA A 22 12.18 -23.42 8.03
CA ALA A 22 11.06 -24.22 8.49
C ALA A 22 9.86 -23.98 7.55
N GLY A 23 9.51 -25.01 6.78
CA GLY A 23 8.36 -24.98 5.86
C GLY A 23 8.70 -24.61 4.42
N LEU A 24 9.96 -24.72 4.00
CA LEU A 24 10.29 -24.75 2.57
C LEU A 24 9.65 -25.99 1.92
N ALA A 25 9.15 -25.81 0.70
CA ALA A 25 8.61 -26.90 -0.10
C ALA A 25 9.75 -27.76 -0.68
N ASP A 26 9.43 -29.00 -1.04
CA ASP A 26 10.34 -29.84 -1.83
C ASP A 26 10.54 -29.15 -3.19
N PRO A 27 11.79 -28.94 -3.66
CA PRO A 27 12.04 -28.38 -4.98
C PRO A 27 11.34 -29.11 -6.13
N ALA A 28 11.05 -30.42 -5.98
CA ALA A 28 10.31 -31.21 -6.97
C ALA A 28 8.83 -30.82 -7.07
N ASP A 29 8.24 -30.24 -6.02
CA ASP A 29 6.85 -29.78 -6.04
C ASP A 29 6.60 -28.69 -7.10
N PHE A 30 7.67 -28.02 -7.57
CA PHE A 30 7.59 -26.98 -8.60
C PHE A 30 7.78 -27.51 -10.03
N ASP A 31 8.13 -28.78 -10.22
CA ASP A 31 8.54 -29.28 -11.54
C ASP A 31 7.39 -29.25 -12.56
N ALA A 32 6.15 -29.50 -12.12
CA ALA A 32 4.96 -29.40 -12.99
C ALA A 32 4.73 -27.95 -13.47
N LEU A 33 4.91 -26.97 -12.57
CA LEU A 33 4.81 -25.55 -12.93
C LEU A 33 5.96 -25.15 -13.86
N LEU A 34 7.19 -25.57 -13.57
CA LEU A 34 8.36 -25.27 -14.41
C LEU A 34 8.19 -25.84 -15.82
N ALA A 35 7.66 -27.07 -15.95
CA ALA A 35 7.33 -27.65 -17.24
C ALA A 35 6.28 -26.80 -17.98
N ARG A 36 5.23 -26.34 -17.28
CA ARG A 36 4.20 -25.46 -17.87
C ARG A 36 4.76 -24.12 -18.34
N LEU A 37 5.65 -23.50 -17.57
CA LEU A 37 6.29 -22.22 -17.93
C LEU A 37 7.24 -22.37 -19.13
N GLY A 38 7.67 -23.59 -19.46
CA GLY A 38 8.42 -23.90 -20.67
C GLY A 38 7.56 -23.99 -21.94
N ASP A 39 6.23 -24.11 -21.80
CA ASP A 39 5.28 -24.10 -22.92
C ASP A 39 4.77 -22.67 -23.14
N PRO A 40 4.98 -22.06 -24.33
CA PRO A 40 4.54 -20.69 -24.61
C PRO A 40 3.01 -20.56 -24.78
N ALA A 41 2.23 -21.64 -24.69
CA ALA A 41 0.78 -21.59 -24.82
C ALA A 41 0.12 -20.63 -23.80
N GLY A 42 -0.91 -19.91 -24.28
CA GLY A 42 -1.72 -19.00 -23.48
C GLY A 42 -2.49 -19.68 -22.35
N VAL A 43 -2.93 -18.88 -21.38
CA VAL A 43 -3.64 -19.33 -20.17
C VAL A 43 -5.11 -18.93 -20.30
N ALA A 44 -5.97 -19.89 -20.68
CA ALA A 44 -7.40 -19.60 -20.91
C ALA A 44 -8.25 -19.61 -19.63
N ALA A 45 -7.84 -20.40 -18.64
CA ALA A 45 -8.48 -20.53 -17.33
C ALA A 45 -7.39 -20.63 -16.25
N ALA A 46 -7.75 -20.48 -14.98
CA ALA A 46 -6.81 -20.66 -13.88
C ALA A 46 -6.24 -22.09 -13.91
N GLU A 47 -4.92 -22.20 -13.85
CA GLU A 47 -4.18 -23.46 -13.80
C GLU A 47 -3.53 -23.61 -12.42
N ASP A 48 -3.99 -24.58 -11.64
CA ASP A 48 -3.45 -24.87 -10.31
C ASP A 48 -2.38 -25.97 -10.37
N PHE A 49 -1.25 -25.74 -9.71
CA PHE A 49 -0.14 -26.68 -9.59
C PHE A 49 -0.01 -27.15 -8.13
N PRO A 50 0.80 -28.20 -7.85
CA PRO A 50 1.13 -28.54 -6.47
C PRO A 50 1.64 -27.34 -5.67
N ARG A 51 2.36 -26.43 -6.35
CA ARG A 51 2.78 -25.12 -5.82
C ARG A 51 2.51 -24.01 -6.83
N GLY A 52 1.62 -23.11 -6.43
CA GLY A 52 1.28 -21.92 -7.19
C GLY A 52 0.14 -22.10 -8.18
N THR A 53 -0.37 -20.97 -8.65
CA THR A 53 -1.48 -20.87 -9.59
C THR A 53 -1.09 -19.89 -10.70
N LEU A 54 -1.36 -20.27 -11.94
CA LEU A 54 -1.23 -19.38 -13.09
C LEU A 54 -2.62 -18.89 -13.51
N GLN A 55 -2.80 -17.58 -13.57
CA GLN A 55 -4.09 -16.95 -13.85
C GLN A 55 -4.18 -16.45 -15.30
N PRO A 56 -5.38 -16.39 -15.90
CA PRO A 56 -5.60 -15.87 -17.25
C PRO A 56 -5.21 -14.40 -17.45
N ASP A 57 -5.16 -13.63 -16.36
CA ASP A 57 -4.74 -12.22 -16.37
C ASP A 57 -3.21 -12.05 -16.26
N GLY A 58 -2.45 -13.14 -16.36
CA GLY A 58 -0.99 -13.14 -16.35
C GLY A 58 -0.36 -13.11 -14.97
N ARG A 59 -1.15 -13.28 -13.90
CA ARG A 59 -0.58 -13.50 -12.56
C ARG A 59 -0.05 -14.92 -12.41
N LEU A 60 1.23 -15.02 -12.06
CA LEU A 60 1.81 -16.21 -11.47
C LEU A 60 1.81 -16.02 -9.95
N ASP A 61 0.82 -16.63 -9.29
CA ASP A 61 0.66 -16.55 -7.84
C ASP A 61 1.37 -17.72 -7.15
N LEU A 62 2.47 -17.37 -6.49
CA LEU A 62 3.30 -18.25 -5.68
C LEU A 62 3.33 -17.78 -4.23
N CYS A 63 2.33 -17.01 -3.77
CA CYS A 63 2.30 -16.58 -2.39
C CYS A 63 2.15 -17.78 -1.44
N LYS A 64 2.95 -17.79 -0.36
CA LYS A 64 2.89 -18.81 0.71
C LYS A 64 3.20 -20.23 0.22
N GLN A 65 4.03 -20.38 -0.81
CA GLN A 65 4.37 -21.67 -1.41
C GLN A 65 5.71 -22.24 -0.91
N GLY A 66 6.40 -21.56 0.01
CA GLY A 66 7.64 -22.05 0.62
C GLY A 66 8.80 -22.16 -0.37
N LEU A 67 8.92 -21.20 -1.32
CA LEU A 67 9.96 -21.26 -2.36
C LEU A 67 11.38 -21.25 -1.79
N GLY A 68 11.66 -20.35 -0.84
CA GLY A 68 13.04 -20.02 -0.47
C GLY A 68 13.84 -19.42 -1.63
N PRO A 69 15.11 -19.03 -1.40
CA PRO A 69 15.93 -18.37 -2.41
C PRO A 69 16.22 -19.25 -3.64
N LEU A 70 16.51 -20.54 -3.43
CA LEU A 70 16.92 -21.45 -4.50
C LEU A 70 15.78 -21.75 -5.49
N ALA A 71 14.60 -22.13 -5.00
CA ALA A 71 13.47 -22.42 -5.90
C ALA A 71 12.95 -21.12 -6.55
N ALA A 72 13.00 -19.99 -5.84
CA ALA A 72 12.66 -18.69 -6.43
C ALA A 72 13.56 -18.36 -7.62
N ALA A 73 14.88 -18.59 -7.52
CA ALA A 73 15.77 -18.39 -8.65
C ALA A 73 15.33 -19.20 -9.88
N ARG A 74 15.04 -20.50 -9.71
CA ARG A 74 14.58 -21.38 -10.81
C ARG A 74 13.25 -20.91 -11.40
N VAL A 75 12.25 -20.70 -10.56
CA VAL A 75 10.87 -20.40 -10.99
C VAL A 75 10.79 -19.02 -11.61
N VAL A 76 11.44 -18.00 -11.05
CA VAL A 76 11.40 -16.65 -11.60
C VAL A 76 12.11 -16.59 -12.95
N GLN A 77 13.22 -17.31 -13.13
CA GLN A 77 13.93 -17.37 -14.42
C GLN A 77 13.08 -18.02 -15.52
N ALA A 78 12.28 -19.04 -15.18
CA ALA A 78 11.29 -19.60 -16.10
C ALA A 78 10.12 -18.61 -16.35
N ALA A 79 9.60 -17.97 -15.30
CA ALA A 79 8.45 -17.09 -15.39
C ALA A 79 8.70 -15.86 -16.26
N VAL A 80 9.88 -15.23 -16.17
CA VAL A 80 10.23 -14.07 -17.02
C VAL A 80 10.37 -14.42 -18.51
N ARG A 81 10.55 -15.71 -18.85
CA ARG A 81 10.59 -16.21 -20.23
C ARG A 81 9.22 -16.64 -20.74
N PHE A 82 8.31 -16.98 -19.84
CA PHE A 82 6.95 -17.37 -20.18
C PHE A 82 6.14 -16.12 -20.58
N PRO A 83 5.74 -15.95 -21.86
CA PRO A 83 5.26 -14.68 -22.42
C PRO A 83 3.98 -14.13 -21.78
N HIS A 84 3.24 -14.98 -21.05
CA HIS A 84 1.98 -14.59 -20.42
C HIS A 84 2.10 -14.25 -18.93
N ALA A 85 3.26 -14.44 -18.28
CA ALA A 85 3.46 -14.03 -16.89
C ALA A 85 3.84 -12.54 -16.78
N THR A 86 2.85 -11.68 -16.54
CA THR A 86 3.01 -10.22 -16.39
C THR A 86 3.12 -9.78 -14.93
N HIS A 87 2.65 -10.59 -13.98
CA HIS A 87 2.63 -10.26 -12.56
C HIS A 87 3.21 -11.42 -11.75
N LEU A 88 4.31 -11.19 -11.03
CA LEU A 88 4.96 -12.18 -10.17
C LEU A 88 4.57 -11.94 -8.72
N LEU A 89 3.81 -12.88 -8.13
CA LEU A 89 3.33 -12.81 -6.76
C LEU A 89 4.10 -13.82 -5.91
N LEU A 90 5.13 -13.34 -5.22
CA LEU A 90 6.12 -14.17 -4.51
C LEU A 90 6.06 -13.93 -2.99
N GLY A 91 4.93 -13.49 -2.44
CA GLY A 91 4.84 -13.08 -1.04
C GLY A 91 4.91 -14.24 -0.04
N THR A 92 5.52 -14.01 1.13
CA THR A 92 5.59 -15.01 2.23
C THR A 92 6.24 -16.32 1.80
N ASN A 93 7.45 -16.25 1.24
CA ASN A 93 8.22 -17.39 0.75
C ASN A 93 9.61 -17.52 1.35
N GLY A 94 10.00 -16.65 2.29
CA GLY A 94 11.31 -16.72 2.94
C GLY A 94 12.46 -16.52 1.96
N LEU A 95 12.31 -15.64 0.97
CA LEU A 95 13.32 -15.45 -0.08
C LEU A 95 14.63 -14.88 0.44
N GLY A 96 14.58 -14.00 1.46
CA GLY A 96 15.74 -13.25 1.91
C GLY A 96 16.36 -12.38 0.82
N SER A 97 17.56 -11.89 1.09
CA SER A 97 18.30 -11.03 0.15
C SER A 97 18.81 -11.78 -1.07
N ASP A 98 19.16 -13.06 -0.91
CA ASP A 98 19.58 -13.92 -2.03
C ASP A 98 18.45 -14.16 -3.03
N GLY A 99 17.23 -14.43 -2.55
CA GLY A 99 16.08 -14.58 -3.43
C GLY A 99 15.66 -13.25 -4.07
N ALA A 100 15.82 -12.12 -3.39
CA ALA A 100 15.62 -10.80 -3.99
C ALA A 100 16.65 -10.51 -5.11
N ARG A 101 17.93 -10.89 -4.89
CA ARG A 101 18.97 -10.82 -5.92
C ARG A 101 18.64 -11.71 -7.11
N ALA A 102 18.20 -12.94 -6.87
CA ALA A 102 17.79 -13.84 -7.96
C ALA A 102 16.62 -13.28 -8.79
N VAL A 103 15.65 -12.61 -8.14
CA VAL A 103 14.59 -11.88 -8.85
C VAL A 103 15.17 -10.74 -9.68
N ALA A 104 16.07 -9.94 -9.11
CA ALA A 104 16.74 -8.85 -9.83
C ALA A 104 17.51 -9.36 -11.06
N ASP A 105 18.27 -10.45 -10.92
CA ASP A 105 19.05 -11.04 -12.00
C ASP A 105 18.16 -11.63 -13.11
N ALA A 106 17.02 -12.20 -12.75
CA ALA A 106 16.05 -12.75 -13.70
C ALA A 106 15.32 -11.65 -14.50
N LEU A 107 15.14 -10.45 -13.95
CA LEU A 107 14.57 -9.29 -14.66
C LEU A 107 15.59 -8.68 -15.65
N ALA A 108 16.25 -9.52 -16.43
CA ALA A 108 17.16 -9.11 -17.48
C ALA A 108 16.44 -8.32 -18.59
N PRO A 109 17.12 -7.41 -19.32
CA PRO A 109 16.51 -6.60 -20.35
C PRO A 109 15.70 -7.43 -21.36
N GLY A 110 14.49 -6.98 -21.67
CA GLY A 110 13.57 -7.68 -22.58
C GLY A 110 12.50 -8.54 -21.90
N HIS A 111 12.48 -8.62 -20.56
CA HIS A 111 11.36 -9.22 -19.85
C HIS A 111 10.06 -8.41 -19.99
N HIS A 112 8.91 -9.06 -19.75
CA HIS A 112 7.56 -8.47 -19.84
C HIS A 112 6.84 -8.34 -18.49
N VAL A 113 7.50 -8.70 -17.37
CA VAL A 113 6.95 -8.55 -16.02
C VAL A 113 6.75 -7.08 -15.64
N GLN A 114 5.51 -6.72 -15.31
CA GLN A 114 5.10 -5.36 -14.95
C GLN A 114 4.91 -5.18 -13.44
N THR A 115 4.59 -6.26 -12.72
CA THR A 115 4.36 -6.23 -11.27
C THR A 115 5.21 -7.27 -10.57
N VAL A 116 5.93 -6.84 -9.55
CA VAL A 116 6.75 -7.69 -8.69
C VAL A 116 6.27 -7.54 -7.26
N TYR A 117 5.66 -8.58 -6.71
CA TYR A 117 5.15 -8.61 -5.35
C TYR A 117 5.98 -9.53 -4.46
N LEU A 118 6.72 -8.92 -3.53
CA LEU A 118 7.74 -9.56 -2.70
C LEU A 118 7.46 -9.38 -1.20
N GLY A 119 6.20 -9.14 -0.82
CA GLY A 119 5.85 -8.87 0.57
C GLY A 119 6.15 -10.03 1.53
N CYS A 120 6.57 -9.73 2.76
CA CYS A 120 6.83 -10.72 3.83
C CYS A 120 7.91 -11.76 3.49
N ASN A 121 9.03 -11.35 2.89
CA ASN A 121 10.10 -12.25 2.45
C ASN A 121 11.42 -12.10 3.21
N ARG A 122 11.47 -11.24 4.23
CA ARG A 122 12.68 -10.90 5.00
C ARG A 122 13.80 -10.32 4.13
N ILE A 123 13.43 -9.53 3.13
CA ILE A 123 14.36 -8.79 2.29
C ILE A 123 14.90 -7.62 3.12
N ASP A 124 16.21 -7.58 3.35
CA ASP A 124 16.85 -6.47 4.05
C ASP A 124 17.33 -5.37 3.07
N ALA A 125 18.15 -4.45 3.55
CA ALA A 125 18.73 -3.38 2.74
C ALA A 125 19.56 -3.89 1.55
N ASP A 126 20.22 -5.04 1.66
CA ASP A 126 21.03 -5.61 0.58
C ASP A 126 20.18 -6.22 -0.51
N GLY A 127 19.14 -6.96 -0.14
CA GLY A 127 18.16 -7.46 -1.10
C GLY A 127 17.39 -6.33 -1.78
N ALA A 128 17.04 -5.27 -1.04
CA ALA A 128 16.43 -4.07 -1.63
C ALA A 128 17.39 -3.35 -2.59
N GLY A 129 18.67 -3.26 -2.25
CA GLY A 129 19.73 -2.73 -3.13
C GLY A 129 19.84 -3.51 -4.43
N ALA A 130 19.78 -4.84 -4.38
CA ALA A 130 19.79 -5.67 -5.58
C ALA A 130 18.67 -5.32 -6.57
N LEU A 131 17.45 -5.18 -6.03
CA LEU A 131 16.29 -4.77 -6.83
C LEU A 131 16.46 -3.34 -7.35
N ALA A 132 16.98 -2.43 -6.52
CA ALA A 132 17.22 -1.04 -6.91
C ALA A 132 18.19 -0.95 -8.11
N ASP A 133 19.34 -1.63 -8.04
CA ASP A 133 20.34 -1.65 -9.12
C ASP A 133 19.72 -2.10 -10.45
N ARG A 134 18.89 -3.16 -10.40
CA ARG A 134 18.21 -3.66 -11.59
C ARG A 134 17.18 -2.67 -12.12
N LEU A 135 16.37 -2.11 -11.23
CA LEU A 135 15.25 -1.23 -11.59
C LEU A 135 15.70 0.13 -12.11
N ALA A 136 16.90 0.60 -11.73
CA ALA A 136 17.44 1.88 -12.20
C ALA A 136 17.49 1.96 -13.74
N ALA A 137 17.83 0.85 -14.41
CA ALA A 137 17.89 0.73 -15.86
C ALA A 137 16.73 -0.09 -16.47
N ASP A 138 15.77 -0.52 -15.65
CA ASP A 138 14.61 -1.25 -16.14
C ASP A 138 13.59 -0.32 -16.82
N ALA A 139 12.93 -0.85 -17.84
CA ALA A 139 11.94 -0.13 -18.65
C ALA A 139 10.56 -0.83 -18.68
N THR A 140 10.35 -1.86 -17.86
CA THR A 140 9.11 -2.68 -17.93
C THR A 140 8.33 -2.68 -16.62
N VAL A 141 8.98 -2.84 -15.47
CA VAL A 141 8.34 -2.88 -14.15
C VAL A 141 7.65 -1.54 -13.86
N ARG A 142 6.37 -1.64 -13.51
CA ARG A 142 5.51 -0.51 -13.14
C ARG A 142 5.12 -0.52 -11.67
N ALA A 143 5.12 -1.70 -11.04
CA ALA A 143 4.73 -1.84 -9.64
C ALA A 143 5.67 -2.76 -8.85
N LEU A 144 6.23 -2.22 -7.77
CA LEU A 144 7.07 -2.95 -6.83
C LEU A 144 6.44 -2.94 -5.45
N TRP A 145 6.23 -4.14 -4.89
CA TRP A 145 5.59 -4.29 -3.59
C TRP A 145 6.48 -5.00 -2.59
N LEU A 146 6.89 -4.28 -1.55
CA LEU A 146 7.91 -4.74 -0.60
C LEU A 146 7.41 -4.81 0.84
N LYS A 147 6.09 -4.71 1.09
CA LYS A 147 5.53 -4.67 2.44
C LYS A 147 6.07 -5.75 3.37
N ARG A 148 6.28 -5.40 4.64
CA ARG A 148 6.73 -6.33 5.70
C ARG A 148 8.07 -7.00 5.38
N ASN A 149 9.03 -6.23 4.92
CA ASN A 149 10.43 -6.62 4.75
C ASN A 149 11.31 -5.65 5.53
N PRO A 150 12.35 -6.10 6.27
CA PRO A 150 13.21 -5.24 7.10
C PRO A 150 14.20 -4.40 6.26
N ILE A 151 13.69 -3.58 5.34
CA ILE A 151 14.48 -2.80 4.38
C ILE A 151 15.24 -1.66 5.07
N GLY A 152 14.60 -1.01 6.04
CA GLY A 152 15.16 0.14 6.76
C GLY A 152 15.43 1.36 5.89
N ASP A 153 15.98 2.41 6.49
CA ASP A 153 16.32 3.64 5.78
C ASP A 153 17.41 3.44 4.73
N GLU A 154 18.38 2.56 4.99
CA GLU A 154 19.46 2.26 4.05
C GLU A 154 18.93 1.65 2.74
N GLY A 155 18.07 0.63 2.83
CA GLY A 155 17.47 0.03 1.65
C GLY A 155 16.55 1.00 0.90
N VAL A 156 15.85 1.90 1.62
CA VAL A 156 15.06 2.97 1.00
C VAL A 156 15.96 3.97 0.28
N ALA A 157 17.12 4.35 0.83
CA ALA A 157 18.08 5.20 0.13
C ALA A 157 18.58 4.58 -1.19
N ARG A 158 18.82 3.26 -1.21
CA ARG A 158 19.16 2.54 -2.44
C ARG A 158 18.02 2.59 -3.46
N LEU A 159 16.77 2.37 -3.02
CA LEU A 159 15.59 2.53 -3.87
C LEU A 159 15.45 3.97 -4.40
N CYS A 160 15.73 4.99 -3.60
CA CYS A 160 15.74 6.39 -4.05
C CYS A 160 16.74 6.62 -5.19
N ALA A 161 17.97 6.08 -5.07
CA ALA A 161 18.95 6.18 -6.16
C ALA A 161 18.42 5.57 -7.47
N ALA A 162 17.72 4.43 -7.40
CA ALA A 162 17.08 3.84 -8.57
C ALA A 162 15.90 4.66 -9.10
N LEU A 163 15.06 5.22 -8.21
CA LEU A 163 13.92 6.08 -8.59
C LEU A 163 14.35 7.33 -9.34
N ALA A 164 15.53 7.88 -9.03
CA ALA A 164 16.07 9.05 -9.71
C ALA A 164 16.30 8.81 -11.22
N ALA A 165 16.72 7.59 -11.58
CA ALA A 165 16.99 7.20 -12.96
C ALA A 165 15.78 6.51 -13.65
N ASN A 166 15.03 5.72 -12.89
CA ASN A 166 13.93 4.93 -13.44
C ASN A 166 12.76 5.81 -13.91
N THR A 167 12.21 5.52 -15.08
CA THR A 167 11.11 6.28 -15.70
C THR A 167 9.80 5.50 -15.82
N THR A 168 9.73 4.27 -15.30
CA THR A 168 8.59 3.38 -15.53
C THR A 168 7.81 3.04 -14.27
N LEU A 169 8.46 2.98 -13.11
CA LEU A 169 7.85 2.60 -11.85
C LEU A 169 6.84 3.67 -11.40
N ARG A 170 5.57 3.26 -11.27
CA ARG A 170 4.44 4.09 -10.83
C ARG A 170 3.94 3.73 -9.43
N THR A 171 4.27 2.54 -8.94
CA THR A 171 3.83 2.03 -7.64
C THR A 171 4.98 1.58 -6.80
N LEU A 172 5.01 2.04 -5.55
CA LEU A 172 5.94 1.56 -4.55
C LEU A 172 5.19 1.31 -3.23
N ASP A 173 5.28 0.08 -2.72
CA ASP A 173 4.82 -0.26 -1.38
C ASP A 173 6.00 -0.51 -0.44
N LEU A 174 6.08 0.33 0.60
CA LEU A 174 7.00 0.29 1.73
C LEU A 174 6.23 0.19 3.07
N VAL A 175 5.11 -0.52 3.09
CA VAL A 175 4.31 -0.73 4.30
C VAL A 175 5.07 -1.60 5.29
N ASN A 176 5.27 -1.11 6.51
CA ASN A 176 5.98 -1.82 7.59
C ASN A 176 7.32 -2.36 7.09
N THR A 177 8.20 -1.46 6.65
CA THR A 177 9.54 -1.81 6.16
C THR A 177 10.66 -1.30 7.06
N GLY A 178 10.33 -0.74 8.22
CA GLY A 178 11.30 -0.10 9.11
C GLY A 178 11.78 1.26 8.60
N LEU A 179 11.05 1.87 7.66
CA LEU A 179 11.29 3.22 7.20
C LEU A 179 11.04 4.21 8.33
N THR A 180 12.00 5.09 8.61
CA THR A 180 11.85 6.17 9.59
C THR A 180 11.69 7.52 8.90
N ARG A 181 11.67 8.61 9.67
CA ARG A 181 11.68 9.97 9.09
C ARG A 181 12.88 10.23 8.18
N HIS A 182 14.01 9.58 8.40
CA HIS A 182 15.24 9.83 7.63
C HIS A 182 15.15 9.24 6.22
N GLY A 183 14.75 7.99 6.07
CA GLY A 183 14.49 7.42 4.75
C GLY A 183 13.32 8.13 4.04
N LEU A 184 12.34 8.61 4.81
CA LEU A 184 11.22 9.37 4.25
C LEU A 184 11.67 10.73 3.69
N GLN A 185 12.61 11.41 4.35
CA GLN A 185 13.21 12.64 3.83
C GLN A 185 13.91 12.40 2.49
N ALA A 186 14.72 11.34 2.39
CA ALA A 186 15.37 10.96 1.13
C ALA A 186 14.34 10.62 0.04
N LEU A 187 13.24 9.96 0.42
CA LEU A 187 12.14 9.67 -0.51
C LEU A 187 11.44 10.95 -0.98
N ALA A 188 11.18 11.90 -0.09
CA ALA A 188 10.57 13.18 -0.45
C ALA A 188 11.44 13.95 -1.46
N GLU A 189 12.74 14.03 -1.22
CA GLU A 189 13.71 14.73 -2.08
C GLU A 189 13.74 14.12 -3.50
N VAL A 190 13.84 12.80 -3.63
CA VAL A 190 13.87 12.19 -4.97
C VAL A 190 12.55 12.34 -5.71
N LEU A 191 11.41 12.22 -5.02
CA LEU A 191 10.09 12.33 -5.66
C LEU A 191 9.82 13.74 -6.20
N ALA A 192 10.32 14.77 -5.51
CA ALA A 192 10.21 16.15 -5.95
C ALA A 192 10.86 16.39 -7.33
N HIS A 193 11.95 15.69 -7.63
CA HIS A 193 12.77 15.93 -8.82
C HIS A 193 12.67 14.86 -9.91
N ARG A 194 11.94 13.77 -9.68
CA ARG A 194 11.85 12.66 -10.64
C ARG A 194 11.19 13.09 -11.94
N GLN A 195 11.72 12.71 -13.11
CA GLN A 195 11.09 13.07 -14.38
C GLN A 195 9.67 12.52 -14.50
N THR A 196 9.50 11.27 -14.09
CA THR A 196 8.24 10.54 -14.18
C THR A 196 7.63 10.35 -12.79
N PRO A 197 6.41 10.83 -12.51
CA PRO A 197 5.80 10.71 -11.18
C PRO A 197 5.64 9.26 -10.73
N LEU A 198 5.99 9.01 -9.45
CA LEU A 198 5.48 7.85 -8.73
C LEU A 198 4.05 8.16 -8.33
N GLU A 199 3.09 7.41 -8.84
CA GLU A 199 1.68 7.77 -8.72
C GLU A 199 1.05 7.24 -7.44
N ARG A 200 1.53 6.09 -6.94
CA ARG A 200 0.93 5.38 -5.80
C ARG A 200 2.02 4.94 -4.82
N LEU A 201 1.92 5.45 -3.59
CA LEU A 201 2.91 5.26 -2.54
C LEU A 201 2.24 4.75 -1.26
N PHE A 202 2.66 3.57 -0.80
CA PHE A 202 2.16 2.96 0.43
C PHE A 202 3.25 3.00 1.51
N LEU A 203 2.96 3.65 2.63
CA LEU A 203 3.89 3.91 3.74
C LEU A 203 3.30 3.53 5.09
N GLY A 204 2.20 2.79 5.11
CA GLY A 204 1.50 2.45 6.34
C GLY A 204 2.32 1.59 7.29
N GLY A 205 2.05 1.66 8.59
CA GLY A 205 2.65 0.77 9.58
C GLY A 205 4.15 0.94 9.78
N ASN A 206 4.70 2.13 9.52
CA ASN A 206 6.11 2.46 9.78
C ASN A 206 6.31 3.25 11.08
N GLY A 207 5.22 3.68 11.72
CA GLY A 207 5.30 4.44 12.97
C GLY A 207 5.90 5.84 12.78
N LEU A 208 5.59 6.48 11.64
CA LEU A 208 6.19 7.74 11.21
C LEU A 208 6.00 8.92 12.17
N ARG A 209 4.91 8.94 12.97
CA ARG A 209 4.65 9.93 14.03
C ARG A 209 4.62 11.39 13.52
N PRO A 210 4.34 12.39 14.38
CA PRO A 210 4.30 13.79 13.96
C PRO A 210 5.64 14.35 13.46
N ASP A 211 6.78 13.81 13.87
CA ASP A 211 8.11 14.29 13.45
C ASP A 211 8.44 13.99 11.98
N ALA A 212 7.76 13.02 11.35
CA ALA A 212 7.89 12.75 9.91
C ALA A 212 6.97 13.62 9.03
N VAL A 213 6.04 14.37 9.62
CA VAL A 213 5.04 15.17 8.90
C VAL A 213 5.66 16.16 7.92
N PRO A 214 6.76 16.89 8.22
CA PRO A 214 7.38 17.78 7.25
C PRO A 214 7.78 17.07 5.93
N ALA A 215 8.31 15.86 6.02
CA ALA A 215 8.67 15.07 4.84
C ALA A 215 7.43 14.54 4.10
N LEU A 216 6.38 14.14 4.82
CA LEU A 216 5.11 13.77 4.19
C LEU A 216 4.45 14.96 3.47
N SER A 217 4.48 16.15 4.07
CA SER A 217 3.99 17.38 3.45
C SER A 217 4.78 17.73 2.19
N ALA A 218 6.10 17.49 2.15
CA ALA A 218 6.91 17.65 0.94
C ALA A 218 6.54 16.63 -0.14
N ILE A 219 6.27 15.36 0.22
CA ILE A 219 5.76 14.37 -0.74
C ILE A 219 4.42 14.80 -1.34
N VAL A 220 3.52 15.33 -0.50
CA VAL A 220 2.20 15.82 -0.93
C VAL A 220 2.33 17.02 -1.87
N ARG A 221 3.16 18.00 -1.53
CA ARG A 221 3.30 19.25 -2.30
C ARG A 221 4.10 19.07 -3.58
N ASP A 222 5.25 18.39 -3.48
CA ASP A 222 6.29 18.42 -4.50
C ASP A 222 6.43 17.06 -5.22
N GLY A 223 6.05 15.96 -4.55
CA GLY A 223 6.28 14.60 -5.03
C GLY A 223 5.40 14.13 -6.18
N ARG A 224 4.36 14.89 -6.56
CA ARG A 224 3.37 14.56 -7.62
C ARG A 224 2.73 13.16 -7.45
N VAL A 225 2.69 12.65 -6.22
CA VAL A 225 2.00 11.41 -5.86
C VAL A 225 0.50 11.63 -5.93
N ARG A 226 -0.24 10.70 -6.53
CA ARG A 226 -1.72 10.79 -6.65
C ARG A 226 -2.44 9.97 -5.61
N GLU A 227 -1.82 8.92 -5.10
CA GLU A 227 -2.39 8.12 -4.01
C GLU A 227 -1.33 7.87 -2.94
N LEU A 228 -1.61 8.35 -1.74
CA LEU A 228 -0.73 8.25 -0.59
C LEU A 228 -1.44 7.47 0.53
N TYR A 229 -0.89 6.33 0.92
CA TYR A 229 -1.48 5.46 1.93
C TYR A 229 -0.61 5.43 3.19
N LEU A 230 -1.08 6.07 4.26
CA LEU A 230 -0.36 6.32 5.52
C LEU A 230 -1.02 5.65 6.73
N ALA A 231 -1.80 4.59 6.52
CA ALA A 231 -2.52 3.94 7.61
C ALA A 231 -1.56 3.44 8.71
N ALA A 232 -1.97 3.51 9.98
CA ALA A 232 -1.18 2.99 11.11
C ALA A 232 0.20 3.66 11.32
N ASN A 233 0.27 5.00 11.30
CA ASN A 233 1.52 5.75 11.49
C ASN A 233 1.53 6.72 12.69
N HIS A 234 0.46 6.80 13.48
CA HIS A 234 0.38 7.65 14.68
C HIS A 234 0.59 9.15 14.41
N LEU A 235 0.08 9.66 13.28
CA LEU A 235 0.27 11.06 12.88
C LEU A 235 -0.48 12.06 13.77
N GLY A 236 -1.58 11.66 14.42
CA GLY A 236 -2.41 12.52 15.25
C GLY A 236 -3.11 13.65 14.48
N ASP A 237 -3.76 14.54 15.23
CA ASP A 237 -4.50 15.67 14.66
C ASP A 237 -3.59 16.70 14.00
N ASP A 238 -2.45 17.02 14.62
CA ASP A 238 -1.48 17.98 14.07
C ASP A 238 -0.91 17.50 12.73
N GLY A 239 -0.60 16.20 12.63
CA GLY A 239 -0.15 15.61 11.38
C GLY A 239 -1.24 15.64 10.30
N ALA A 240 -2.49 15.37 10.66
CA ALA A 240 -3.61 15.47 9.74
C ALA A 240 -3.83 16.92 9.25
N ALA A 241 -3.75 17.90 10.15
CA ALA A 241 -3.87 19.32 9.82
C ALA A 241 -2.76 19.77 8.87
N ALA A 242 -1.51 19.45 9.19
CA ALA A 242 -0.36 19.81 8.35
C ALA A 242 -0.39 19.13 6.97
N LEU A 243 -0.89 17.90 6.87
CA LEU A 243 -1.13 17.26 5.57
C LEU A 243 -2.23 17.97 4.78
N GLY A 244 -3.31 18.39 5.45
CA GLY A 244 -4.37 19.19 4.85
C GLY A 244 -3.86 20.51 4.27
N GLU A 245 -2.99 21.21 5.01
CA GLU A 245 -2.38 22.48 4.60
C GLU A 245 -1.34 22.32 3.49
N ALA A 246 -0.68 21.16 3.40
CA ALA A 246 0.31 20.89 2.36
C ALA A 246 -0.31 20.62 0.98
N VAL A 247 -1.62 20.39 0.89
CA VAL A 247 -2.25 20.05 -0.39
C VAL A 247 -2.30 21.26 -1.31
N GLU A 248 -1.43 21.24 -2.30
CA GLU A 248 -1.45 22.14 -3.44
C GLU A 248 -1.40 21.31 -4.73
N GLY A 249 -2.15 21.72 -5.76
CA GLY A 249 -2.07 21.06 -7.07
C GLY A 249 -3.07 19.92 -7.31
N LEU A 250 -2.56 18.73 -7.64
CA LEU A 250 -3.37 17.66 -8.25
C LEU A 250 -4.30 16.98 -7.23
N PRO A 251 -5.52 16.57 -7.63
CA PRO A 251 -6.40 15.81 -6.75
C PRO A 251 -5.79 14.47 -6.33
N MET A 252 -5.88 14.14 -5.04
CA MET A 252 -5.25 12.94 -4.47
C MET A 252 -6.23 12.01 -3.75
N THR A 253 -5.85 10.74 -3.70
CA THR A 253 -6.36 9.73 -2.74
C THR A 253 -5.48 9.71 -1.51
N LEU A 254 -6.08 9.77 -0.33
CA LEU A 254 -5.35 9.67 0.94
C LEU A 254 -5.94 8.65 1.88
N GLY A 255 -5.09 7.74 2.35
CA GLY A 255 -5.38 6.84 3.45
C GLY A 255 -4.72 7.30 4.74
N LEU A 256 -5.52 7.66 5.75
CA LEU A 256 -5.09 7.98 7.12
C LEU A 256 -5.68 7.04 8.17
N GLY A 257 -6.15 5.85 7.78
CA GLY A 257 -6.72 4.88 8.70
C GLY A 257 -5.83 4.55 9.91
N GLY A 258 -6.37 4.64 11.13
CA GLY A 258 -5.63 4.27 12.35
C GLY A 258 -4.41 5.16 12.65
N ASN A 259 -4.59 6.48 12.63
CA ASN A 259 -3.54 7.46 12.95
C ASN A 259 -3.79 8.24 14.24
N GLY A 260 -4.81 7.88 15.02
CA GLY A 260 -5.16 8.58 16.26
C GLY A 260 -5.87 9.92 16.04
N LEU A 261 -6.53 10.12 14.90
CA LEU A 261 -7.28 11.35 14.63
C LEU A 261 -8.50 11.44 15.54
N THR A 262 -8.78 12.63 16.06
CA THR A 262 -10.01 12.98 16.80
C THR A 262 -10.93 13.82 15.91
N PRO A 263 -12.11 14.26 16.40
CA PRO A 263 -12.96 15.19 15.64
C PRO A 263 -12.22 16.48 15.22
N ALA A 264 -11.22 16.94 15.97
CA ALA A 264 -10.46 18.14 15.65
C ALA A 264 -9.58 17.96 14.40
N GLY A 265 -8.79 16.89 14.32
CA GLY A 265 -8.00 16.58 13.13
C GLY A 265 -8.86 16.31 11.89
N VAL A 266 -10.03 15.68 12.08
CA VAL A 266 -11.00 15.50 10.99
C VAL A 266 -11.54 16.84 10.49
N ALA A 267 -11.84 17.78 11.39
CA ALA A 267 -12.28 19.12 11.01
C ALA A 267 -11.20 19.88 10.23
N ALA A 268 -9.93 19.73 10.62
CA ALA A 268 -8.81 20.32 9.89
C ALA A 268 -8.69 19.74 8.46
N LEU A 269 -8.81 18.42 8.29
CA LEU A 269 -8.87 17.80 6.96
C LEU A 269 -10.09 18.26 6.16
N ALA A 270 -11.26 18.38 6.81
CA ALA A 270 -12.49 18.81 6.18
C ALA A 270 -12.37 20.24 5.58
N ALA A 271 -11.64 21.14 6.23
CA ALA A 271 -11.38 22.48 5.71
C ALA A 271 -10.66 22.50 4.35
N ARG A 272 -9.99 21.39 3.99
CA ARG A 272 -9.22 21.22 2.76
C ARG A 272 -9.76 20.10 1.87
N LEU A 273 -10.98 19.60 2.13
CA LEU A 273 -11.55 18.40 1.50
C LEU A 273 -11.74 18.51 -0.02
N GLY A 274 -11.87 19.75 -0.54
CA GLY A 274 -12.03 20.02 -1.97
C GLY A 274 -10.85 19.57 -2.84
N ALA A 275 -9.68 19.33 -2.24
CA ALA A 275 -8.47 18.91 -2.94
C ALA A 275 -8.32 17.38 -3.10
N TRP A 276 -9.24 16.59 -2.53
CA TRP A 276 -9.12 15.13 -2.48
C TRP A 276 -10.20 14.48 -3.35
N THR A 277 -9.85 13.36 -3.98
CA THR A 277 -10.81 12.49 -4.68
C THR A 277 -11.18 11.28 -3.84
N ALA A 278 -10.34 10.88 -2.89
CA ALA A 278 -10.67 9.84 -1.93
C ALA A 278 -10.02 10.09 -0.58
N LEU A 279 -10.79 9.83 0.49
CA LEU A 279 -10.30 9.89 1.86
C LEU A 279 -10.70 8.61 2.61
N ASP A 280 -9.71 7.88 3.09
CA ASP A 280 -9.89 6.70 3.93
C ASP A 280 -9.39 6.96 5.34
N LEU A 281 -10.32 7.12 6.28
CA LEU A 281 -10.04 7.26 7.71
C LEU A 281 -10.35 5.97 8.48
N ALA A 282 -10.68 4.89 7.78
CA ALA A 282 -11.20 3.68 8.40
C ALA A 282 -10.13 2.94 9.20
N ARG A 283 -10.57 2.09 10.13
CA ARG A 283 -9.69 1.17 10.85
C ARG A 283 -9.00 0.20 9.89
N PRO A 284 -7.65 0.22 9.78
CA PRO A 284 -6.95 -0.75 8.97
C PRO A 284 -7.02 -2.14 9.63
N PRO A 285 -7.03 -3.24 8.86
CA PRO A 285 -7.04 -4.59 9.42
C PRO A 285 -5.86 -4.87 10.37
N SER A 286 -4.73 -4.22 10.11
CA SER A 286 -3.48 -4.37 10.85
C SER A 286 -3.44 -3.55 12.16
N GLU A 287 -4.43 -2.70 12.46
CA GLU A 287 -4.39 -1.74 13.58
C GLU A 287 -3.90 -2.37 14.89
N ARG A 288 -4.54 -3.46 15.33
CA ARG A 288 -4.20 -4.15 16.59
C ARG A 288 -2.79 -4.76 16.55
N ALA A 289 -2.43 -5.39 15.43
CA ALA A 289 -1.14 -6.07 15.29
C ALA A 289 0.03 -5.09 15.27
N LEU A 290 -0.19 -3.88 14.77
CA LEU A 290 0.81 -2.82 14.71
C LEU A 290 0.75 -1.89 15.94
N GLY A 291 -0.18 -2.11 16.87
CA GLY A 291 -0.39 -1.21 18.01
C GLY A 291 -0.83 0.20 17.61
N ALA A 292 -1.43 0.36 16.41
CA ALA A 292 -1.85 1.64 15.87
C ALA A 292 -2.98 2.27 16.69
N LEU A 293 -3.01 3.60 16.75
CA LEU A 293 -4.07 4.33 17.43
C LEU A 293 -5.31 4.44 16.52
N PRO A 294 -6.52 4.08 17.00
CA PRO A 294 -7.71 4.18 16.19
C PRO A 294 -8.05 5.64 15.88
N ASN A 295 -8.63 5.89 14.71
CA ASN A 295 -9.25 7.18 14.43
C ASN A 295 -10.61 7.25 15.12
N THR A 296 -10.84 8.30 15.90
CA THR A 296 -12.10 8.62 16.57
C THR A 296 -12.73 9.82 15.87
N VAL A 297 -13.29 9.61 14.68
CA VAL A 297 -14.01 10.65 13.93
C VAL A 297 -15.23 11.13 14.72
N GLY A 298 -15.99 10.20 15.31
CA GLY A 298 -17.19 10.50 16.09
C GLY A 298 -18.27 11.28 15.33
N ASP A 299 -19.36 11.63 16.01
CA ASP A 299 -20.45 12.39 15.39
C ASP A 299 -20.06 13.84 15.07
N ALA A 300 -19.15 14.44 15.86
CA ALA A 300 -18.64 15.79 15.62
C ALA A 300 -17.76 15.87 14.36
N GLY A 301 -16.85 14.91 14.14
CA GLY A 301 -16.06 14.86 12.91
C GLY A 301 -16.93 14.51 11.70
N ALA A 302 -17.94 13.65 11.87
CA ALA A 302 -18.93 13.39 10.83
C ALA A 302 -19.73 14.66 10.45
N ALA A 303 -20.07 15.52 11.43
CA ALA A 303 -20.71 16.81 11.17
C ALA A 303 -19.79 17.76 10.38
N ALA A 304 -18.51 17.84 10.76
CA ALA A 304 -17.53 18.67 10.04
C ALA A 304 -17.37 18.22 8.57
N LEU A 305 -17.28 16.91 8.32
CA LEU A 305 -17.26 16.37 6.95
C LEU A 305 -18.56 16.65 6.20
N ALA A 306 -19.72 16.44 6.83
CA ALA A 306 -21.03 16.66 6.21
C ALA A 306 -21.22 18.12 5.76
N ALA A 307 -20.69 19.09 6.50
CA ALA A 307 -20.81 20.51 6.18
C ALA A 307 -20.12 20.91 4.86
N VAL A 308 -19.04 20.21 4.50
CA VAL A 308 -18.24 20.53 3.30
C VAL A 308 -18.41 19.52 2.16
N LEU A 309 -18.98 18.35 2.45
CA LEU A 309 -19.15 17.25 1.48
C LEU A 309 -19.83 17.68 0.17
N PRO A 310 -20.90 18.50 0.17
CA PRO A 310 -21.57 18.94 -1.06
C PRO A 310 -20.69 19.71 -2.04
N ALA A 311 -19.68 20.43 -1.53
CA ALA A 311 -18.74 21.21 -2.34
C ALA A 311 -17.45 20.42 -2.66
N SER A 312 -17.34 19.18 -2.18
CA SER A 312 -16.14 18.37 -2.34
C SER A 312 -16.07 17.69 -3.71
N ARG A 313 -14.88 17.24 -4.09
CA ARG A 313 -14.64 16.42 -5.29
C ARG A 313 -14.49 14.93 -4.96
N LEU A 314 -14.84 14.54 -3.72
CA LEU A 314 -14.67 13.18 -3.25
C LEU A 314 -15.55 12.20 -4.02
N ARG A 315 -14.91 11.14 -4.52
CA ARG A 315 -15.53 9.95 -5.09
C ARG A 315 -15.64 8.83 -4.06
N ARG A 316 -14.74 8.81 -3.07
CA ARG A 316 -14.71 7.79 -2.01
C ARG A 316 -14.46 8.43 -0.64
N LEU A 317 -15.29 8.08 0.33
CA LEU A 317 -15.10 8.42 1.74
C LEU A 317 -15.30 7.16 2.59
N ASP A 318 -14.24 6.67 3.24
CA ASP A 318 -14.32 5.51 4.13
C ASP A 318 -14.11 5.93 5.59
N LEU A 319 -15.15 5.73 6.41
CA LEU A 319 -15.19 6.10 7.83
C LEU A 319 -15.48 4.85 8.68
N ARG A 320 -15.08 3.67 8.21
CA ARG A 320 -15.37 2.44 8.94
C ARG A 320 -14.54 2.32 10.24
N PHE A 321 -15.19 1.86 11.29
CA PHE A 321 -14.81 1.73 12.68
C PHE A 321 -14.21 2.99 13.32
N THR A 322 -14.82 4.16 13.12
CA THR A 322 -14.32 5.46 13.61
C THR A 322 -15.17 6.12 14.70
N GLY A 323 -16.04 5.36 15.37
CA GLY A 323 -16.89 5.87 16.46
C GLY A 323 -18.12 6.69 16.01
N ILE A 324 -18.43 6.74 14.71
CA ILE A 324 -19.66 7.38 14.19
C ILE A 324 -20.90 6.59 14.63
N THR A 325 -21.90 7.29 15.17
CA THR A 325 -23.19 6.71 15.58
C THR A 325 -24.26 6.95 14.51
N GLY A 326 -25.51 6.55 14.81
CA GLY A 326 -26.66 6.90 13.97
C GLY A 326 -26.89 8.40 13.79
N ARG A 327 -26.44 9.26 14.73
CA ARG A 327 -26.58 10.73 14.61
C ARG A 327 -25.63 11.27 13.54
N GLY A 328 -24.33 10.97 13.63
CA GLY A 328 -23.35 11.40 12.62
C GLY A 328 -23.65 10.82 11.24
N ALA A 329 -24.10 9.57 11.16
CA ALA A 329 -24.52 8.97 9.90
C ALA A 329 -25.70 9.70 9.23
N LYS A 330 -26.68 10.19 10.02
CA LYS A 330 -27.79 10.99 9.47
C LYS A 330 -27.30 12.31 8.88
N LEU A 331 -26.33 12.97 9.52
CA LEU A 331 -25.74 14.21 9.00
C LEU A 331 -25.04 13.98 7.67
N LEU A 332 -24.20 12.94 7.58
CA LEU A 332 -23.51 12.57 6.35
C LEU A 332 -24.49 12.24 5.22
N LEU A 333 -25.57 11.49 5.52
CA LEU A 333 -26.58 11.14 4.53
C LEU A 333 -27.42 12.35 4.08
N ALA A 334 -27.73 13.27 5.00
CA ALA A 334 -28.47 14.49 4.68
C ALA A 334 -27.66 15.45 3.81
N ALA A 335 -26.33 15.37 3.85
CA ALA A 335 -25.46 16.13 2.97
C ALA A 335 -25.46 15.61 1.53
N LEU A 336 -25.82 14.34 1.28
CA LEU A 336 -25.83 13.73 -0.06
C LEU A 336 -26.83 14.41 -1.01
N ASN A 337 -26.42 14.60 -2.26
CA ASN A 337 -27.21 15.14 -3.37
C ASN A 337 -26.75 14.50 -4.69
N ASP A 338 -27.58 14.61 -5.72
CA ASP A 338 -27.38 13.92 -7.00
C ASP A 338 -26.20 14.46 -7.83
N ASP A 339 -25.83 15.73 -7.61
CA ASP A 339 -24.75 16.39 -8.35
C ASP A 339 -23.35 16.03 -7.84
N MET A 340 -23.25 15.33 -6.70
CA MET A 340 -21.97 14.97 -6.12
C MET A 340 -21.24 13.85 -6.87
N PRO A 341 -19.89 13.91 -6.93
CA PRO A 341 -19.08 12.85 -7.50
C PRO A 341 -18.96 11.62 -6.59
N LEU A 342 -19.43 11.68 -5.34
CA LEU A 342 -19.31 10.61 -4.37
C LEU A 342 -20.00 9.33 -4.89
N ARG A 343 -19.27 8.21 -4.84
CA ARG A 343 -19.74 6.88 -5.22
C ARG A 343 -19.60 5.85 -4.10
N TYR A 344 -18.82 6.15 -3.06
CA TYR A 344 -18.68 5.25 -1.91
C TYR A 344 -18.65 6.01 -0.60
N LEU A 345 -19.51 5.61 0.33
CA LEU A 345 -19.53 6.07 1.73
C LEU A 345 -19.48 4.86 2.67
N GLY A 346 -18.31 4.60 3.26
CA GLY A 346 -18.10 3.52 4.21
C GLY A 346 -18.48 3.92 5.64
N ILE A 347 -19.53 3.31 6.21
CA ILE A 347 -19.99 3.54 7.60
C ILE A 347 -20.38 2.22 8.30
N ASN A 348 -20.48 2.22 9.63
CA ASN A 348 -20.31 1.02 10.47
C ASN A 348 -21.54 0.32 11.01
N HIS A 349 -21.28 -0.80 11.70
CA HIS A 349 -22.25 -1.62 12.42
C HIS A 349 -23.06 -0.84 13.47
N GLY A 350 -22.47 0.18 14.11
CA GLY A 350 -23.15 1.09 15.06
C GLY A 350 -24.16 2.06 14.41
N VAL A 351 -24.22 2.11 13.09
CA VAL A 351 -25.25 2.84 12.34
C VAL A 351 -26.44 1.90 12.09
N PRO A 352 -27.71 2.37 12.20
CA PRO A 352 -28.86 1.55 11.83
C PRO A 352 -28.76 0.96 10.42
N ARG A 353 -29.09 -0.33 10.24
CA ARG A 353 -29.03 -1.05 8.94
C ARG A 353 -29.78 -0.32 7.83
N ARG A 354 -30.91 0.31 8.16
CA ARG A 354 -31.69 1.13 7.21
C ARG A 354 -30.87 2.28 6.62
N LEU A 355 -30.09 2.98 7.43
CA LEU A 355 -29.25 4.10 6.97
C LEU A 355 -28.09 3.61 6.10
N ARG A 356 -27.48 2.47 6.43
CA ARG A 356 -26.46 1.87 5.56
C ARG A 356 -27.01 1.48 4.19
N ARG A 357 -28.22 0.91 4.16
CA ARG A 357 -28.91 0.59 2.90
C ARG A 357 -29.27 1.84 2.10
N LEU A 358 -29.71 2.89 2.78
CA LEU A 358 -29.99 4.17 2.14
C LEU A 358 -28.73 4.73 1.48
N ALA A 359 -27.59 4.76 2.19
CA ALA A 359 -26.30 5.16 1.63
C ALA A 359 -25.96 4.39 0.35
N ALA A 360 -26.09 3.06 0.39
CA ALA A 360 -25.78 2.19 -0.75
C ALA A 360 -26.77 2.32 -1.91
N ALA A 361 -28.01 2.76 -1.65
CA ALA A 361 -29.01 3.00 -2.69
C ALA A 361 -28.87 4.37 -3.35
N THR A 362 -28.38 5.37 -2.60
CA THR A 362 -28.12 6.73 -3.10
C THR A 362 -26.84 6.80 -3.93
N LEU A 363 -25.84 5.97 -3.61
CA LEU A 363 -24.53 6.02 -4.24
C LEU A 363 -24.39 4.96 -5.34
N GLY A 364 -23.65 5.29 -6.40
CA GLY A 364 -23.29 4.36 -7.47
C GLY A 364 -22.35 3.23 -7.00
N PRO A 365 -21.95 2.33 -7.90
CA PRO A 365 -20.97 1.30 -7.57
C PRO A 365 -19.64 1.94 -7.15
N ALA A 366 -18.97 1.33 -6.17
CA ALA A 366 -17.63 1.75 -5.79
C ALA A 366 -16.67 1.60 -6.98
N GLU A 367 -15.77 2.57 -7.16
CA GLU A 367 -14.71 2.46 -8.16
C GLU A 367 -13.87 1.22 -7.90
N GLN A 368 -13.49 0.53 -8.96
CA GLN A 368 -12.59 -0.61 -8.86
C GLN A 368 -11.20 -0.14 -8.43
N PRO A 369 -10.46 -0.93 -7.64
CA PRO A 369 -9.07 -0.64 -7.34
C PRO A 369 -8.26 -0.52 -8.63
N HIS A 370 -7.25 0.34 -8.61
CA HIS A 370 -6.31 0.47 -9.71
C HIS A 370 -5.73 -0.91 -10.11
N PRO A 371 -5.49 -1.20 -11.41
CA PRO A 371 -4.97 -2.49 -11.87
C PRO A 371 -3.77 -3.01 -11.09
N ASP A 372 -2.76 -2.18 -10.80
CA ASP A 372 -1.61 -2.56 -9.97
C ASP A 372 -1.98 -3.08 -8.56
N ILE A 373 -3.05 -2.54 -7.94
CA ILE A 373 -3.55 -3.01 -6.63
C ILE A 373 -4.28 -4.35 -6.82
N SER A 374 -5.09 -4.47 -7.87
CA SER A 374 -5.80 -5.71 -8.21
C SER A 374 -4.85 -6.84 -8.59
N ALA A 375 -3.71 -6.51 -9.22
CA ALA A 375 -2.70 -7.46 -9.68
C ALA A 375 -2.07 -8.25 -8.52
N ILE A 376 -2.05 -7.71 -7.30
CA ILE A 376 -1.47 -8.38 -6.13
C ILE A 376 -2.49 -9.15 -5.28
N ALA A 377 -3.72 -9.32 -5.78
CA ALA A 377 -4.77 -10.06 -5.09
C ALA A 377 -4.47 -11.57 -5.09
N SER A 378 -3.79 -12.07 -4.06
CA SER A 378 -3.44 -13.47 -3.92
C SER A 378 -4.68 -14.38 -3.82
N VAL A 379 -4.66 -15.54 -4.48
CA VAL A 379 -5.66 -16.61 -4.31
C VAL A 379 -5.46 -17.35 -2.99
N TYR A 380 -4.24 -17.35 -2.48
CA TYR A 380 -3.90 -17.91 -1.17
C TYR A 380 -4.19 -16.87 -0.07
N ARG A 381 -5.23 -17.10 0.74
CA ARG A 381 -5.66 -16.19 1.82
C ARG A 381 -4.89 -16.39 3.10
#